data_AF-A0A925KCJ4-F1
#
_entry.id   AF-A0A925KCJ4-F1
#
_cell.length_a   1.000
_cell.length_b   1.000
_cell.length_c   1.000
_cell.angle_alpha   90.00
_cell.angle_beta   90.00
_cell.angle_gamma   90.00
#
_symmetry.space_group_name_H-M   'P 1'
#
loop_
_entity.id
_entity.type
_entity.pdbx_description
1 polymer ?
#
loop_
_entity_poly.entity_id
_entity_poly.type
_entity_poly.pdbx_seq_one_letter_code
_entity_poly.pdbx_strand_id
1 'polypeptide(L)'
;MHTPSLFGPALALAVSLSCLPPASARDHLHGLPASASFSTLVTTPLAVEGLTGDRQNNLYTAGRSPGVGLPCPVWQVALSSVTPVLVGQVPAPSASTQCNPSGIAFGPGGALY
;
A
#
# COMPACT_ATOMS: atom_id res chain seq x y z
N MET A 1 -1.00 -67.14 -15.21
CA MET A 1 -1.48 -66.01 -14.38
C MET A 1 -2.00 -64.93 -15.33
N HIS A 2 -3.29 -64.62 -15.19
CA HIS A 2 -4.04 -63.41 -15.57
C HIS A 2 -3.78 -62.65 -16.90
N THR A 3 -4.79 -62.69 -17.76
CA THR A 3 -5.33 -61.63 -18.67
C THR A 3 -5.57 -60.29 -17.91
N PRO A 4 -5.93 -59.10 -18.48
CA PRO A 4 -6.63 -58.87 -19.78
C PRO A 4 -6.34 -57.53 -20.53
N SER A 5 -7.03 -57.38 -21.68
CA SER A 5 -7.78 -56.21 -22.22
C SER A 5 -7.34 -54.75 -22.00
N LEU A 6 -7.61 -53.88 -22.99
CA LEU A 6 -8.73 -52.91 -22.98
C LEU A 6 -8.61 -51.92 -24.18
N PHE A 7 -9.66 -51.81 -25.02
CA PHE A 7 -10.56 -50.64 -25.16
C PHE A 7 -9.84 -49.32 -25.49
N GLY A 8 -10.15 -48.63 -26.58
CA GLY A 8 -11.46 -48.04 -26.87
C GLY A 8 -11.25 -46.64 -27.48
N PRO A 9 -12.30 -46.00 -28.01
CA PRO A 9 -12.23 -45.04 -29.11
C PRO A 9 -11.84 -43.62 -28.70
N ALA A 10 -11.42 -42.85 -29.72
CA ALA A 10 -11.17 -41.42 -29.70
C ALA A 10 -12.29 -40.65 -28.97
N LEU A 11 -11.92 -40.03 -27.85
CA LEU A 11 -12.78 -39.10 -27.12
C LEU A 11 -12.36 -37.68 -27.50
N ALA A 12 -13.12 -37.07 -28.42
CA ALA A 12 -13.00 -35.65 -28.72
C ALA A 12 -13.53 -34.85 -27.52
N LEU A 13 -12.64 -34.20 -26.77
CA LEU A 13 -13.03 -33.17 -25.80
C LEU A 13 -13.21 -31.85 -26.56
N ALA A 14 -14.45 -31.56 -26.94
CA ALA A 14 -14.86 -30.20 -27.27
C ALA A 14 -14.87 -29.37 -25.98
N VAL A 15 -13.82 -28.58 -25.75
CA VAL A 15 -13.82 -27.58 -24.69
C VAL A 15 -14.78 -26.48 -25.12
N SER A 16 -15.97 -26.48 -24.54
CA SER A 16 -16.96 -25.42 -24.69
C SER A 16 -16.33 -24.11 -24.23
N LEU A 17 -16.19 -23.15 -25.14
CA LEU A 17 -15.82 -21.77 -24.83
C LEU A 17 -17.02 -21.13 -24.11
N SER A 18 -17.23 -21.51 -22.86
CA SER A 18 -18.26 -20.93 -22.00
C SER A 18 -17.93 -19.46 -21.81
N CYS A 19 -18.78 -18.64 -22.42
CA CYS A 19 -18.92 -17.20 -22.27
C CYS A 19 -18.60 -16.79 -20.82
N LEU A 20 -17.35 -16.36 -20.58
CA LEU A 20 -17.02 -15.67 -19.35
C LEU A 20 -17.76 -14.33 -19.44
N PRO A 21 -18.71 -14.03 -18.53
CA PRO A 21 -19.22 -12.68 -18.45
C PRO A 21 -18.01 -11.75 -18.27
N PRO A 22 -17.99 -10.56 -18.89
CA PRO A 22 -16.97 -9.58 -18.56
C PRO A 22 -16.98 -9.40 -17.05
N ALA A 23 -15.81 -9.50 -16.43
CA ALA A 23 -15.62 -9.13 -15.05
C ALA A 23 -15.90 -7.62 -14.94
N SER A 24 -17.18 -7.26 -14.79
CA SER A 24 -17.58 -5.90 -14.52
C SER A 24 -17.24 -5.67 -13.06
N ALA A 25 -16.16 -4.94 -12.80
CA ALA A 25 -15.98 -4.30 -11.51
C ALA A 25 -17.24 -3.45 -11.29
N ARG A 26 -18.13 -3.89 -10.41
CA ARG A 26 -19.19 -3.02 -9.89
C ARG A 26 -18.48 -2.00 -9.05
N ASP A 27 -18.08 -0.91 -9.70
CA ASP A 27 -17.77 0.33 -9.04
C ASP A 27 -19.09 0.77 -8.41
N HIS A 28 -19.34 0.31 -7.18
CA HIS A 28 -20.35 0.92 -6.35
C HIS A 28 -19.86 2.35 -6.14
N LEU A 29 -20.27 3.24 -7.05
CA LEU A 29 -20.11 4.69 -7.00
C LEU A 29 -20.86 5.22 -5.78
N HIS A 30 -20.37 4.85 -4.59
CA HIS A 30 -20.49 5.69 -3.42
C HIS A 30 -19.57 6.87 -3.70
N GLY A 31 -20.11 7.87 -4.40
CA GLY A 31 -19.49 9.18 -4.47
C GLY A 31 -19.17 9.68 -3.06
N LEU A 32 -18.27 10.66 -2.97
CA LEU A 32 -17.99 11.31 -1.70
C LEU A 32 -19.31 11.73 -1.03
N PRO A 33 -19.41 11.64 0.32
CA PRO A 33 -20.55 12.18 1.04
C PRO A 33 -20.85 13.60 0.56
N ALA A 34 -22.13 13.96 0.44
CA ALA A 34 -22.54 15.28 -0.07
C ALA A 34 -21.95 16.47 0.72
N SER A 35 -21.48 16.21 1.95
CA SER A 35 -20.86 17.16 2.88
C SER A 35 -19.38 16.87 3.15
N ALA A 36 -18.67 16.20 2.24
CA ALA A 36 -17.22 16.04 2.34
C ALA A 36 -16.50 17.38 2.16
N SER A 37 -15.59 17.70 3.09
CA SER A 37 -14.71 18.87 3.03
C SER A 37 -13.26 18.44 3.06
N PHE A 38 -12.40 19.20 2.38
CA PHE A 38 -10.96 18.96 2.34
C PHE A 38 -10.23 20.17 2.91
N SER A 39 -9.21 19.90 3.72
CA SER A 39 -8.29 20.92 4.22
C SER A 39 -6.87 20.38 4.17
N THR A 40 -5.92 21.28 3.97
CA THR A 40 -4.51 20.96 4.10
C THR A 40 -4.13 21.06 5.56
N LEU A 41 -3.70 19.94 6.16
CA LEU A 41 -3.14 19.95 7.52
C LEU A 41 -1.70 20.43 7.52
N VAL A 42 -0.88 19.98 6.57
CA VAL A 42 0.51 20.39 6.43
C VAL A 42 1.02 20.27 5.00
N THR A 43 2.03 21.08 4.68
CA THR A 43 2.82 21.00 3.45
C THR A 43 4.25 20.63 3.79
N THR A 44 4.81 19.63 3.13
CA THR A 44 6.22 19.24 3.26
C THR A 44 7.04 19.73 2.05
N PRO A 45 8.36 19.99 2.21
CA PRO A 45 9.19 20.46 1.09
C PRO A 45 9.36 19.44 -0.05
N LEU A 46 9.32 18.16 0.29
CA LEU A 46 9.38 17.05 -0.66
C LEU A 46 8.12 16.19 -0.55
N ALA A 47 7.87 15.39 -1.58
CA ALA A 47 6.79 14.40 -1.53
C ALA A 47 6.97 13.44 -0.35
N VAL A 48 5.83 13.01 0.19
CA VAL A 48 5.73 12.01 1.26
C VAL A 48 5.13 10.74 0.70
N GLU A 49 5.54 9.59 1.24
CA GLU A 49 5.13 8.27 0.76
C GLU A 49 4.49 7.48 1.91
N GLY A 50 3.26 7.01 1.68
CA GLY A 50 2.43 6.35 2.68
C GLY A 50 1.90 7.28 3.78
N LEU A 51 0.72 6.92 4.31
CA LEU A 51 0.09 7.61 5.42
C LEU A 51 -0.55 6.56 6.32
N THR A 52 -0.20 6.58 7.59
CA THR A 52 -0.85 5.73 8.60
C THR A 52 -1.24 6.57 9.81
N GLY A 53 -2.08 6.02 10.69
CA GLY A 53 -2.53 6.72 11.88
C GLY A 53 -2.54 5.81 13.11
N ASP A 54 -2.48 6.42 14.28
CA ASP A 54 -2.63 5.72 15.55
C ASP A 54 -4.04 5.91 16.15
N ARG A 55 -4.25 5.43 17.38
CA ARG A 55 -5.53 5.60 18.09
C ARG A 55 -5.63 6.94 18.84
N GLN A 56 -4.59 7.77 18.76
CA GLN A 56 -4.46 9.05 19.45
C GLN A 56 -4.67 10.23 18.50
N ASN A 57 -5.20 9.99 17.30
CA ASN A 57 -5.43 11.00 16.26
C ASN A 57 -4.12 11.65 15.76
N ASN A 58 -3.05 10.87 15.70
CA ASN A 58 -1.84 11.25 15.00
C ASN A 58 -1.78 10.56 13.64
N LEU A 59 -1.31 11.29 12.65
CA LEU A 59 -0.91 10.78 11.35
C LEU A 59 0.61 10.62 11.32
N TYR A 60 1.08 9.60 10.61
CA TYR A 60 2.50 9.34 10.39
C TYR A 60 2.77 9.17 8.91
N THR A 61 3.87 9.73 8.45
CA THR A 61 4.32 9.57 7.06
C THR A 61 5.85 9.55 6.97
N ALA A 62 6.38 8.85 5.97
CA ALA A 62 7.79 8.89 5.65
C ALA A 62 8.05 9.96 4.57
N GLY A 63 8.99 10.85 4.84
CA GLY A 63 9.47 11.81 3.85
C GLY A 63 10.50 11.17 2.92
N ARG A 64 10.59 11.70 1.69
CA ARG A 64 11.69 11.36 0.79
C ARG A 64 13.04 11.84 1.31
N SER A 65 14.10 11.16 0.87
CA SER A 65 15.46 11.48 1.32
C SER A 65 15.90 12.87 0.89
N PRO A 66 16.58 13.62 1.76
CA PRO A 66 17.16 14.91 1.43
C PRO A 66 18.47 14.81 0.61
N GLY A 67 19.01 13.60 0.42
CA GLY A 67 20.25 13.40 -0.35
C GLY A 67 20.87 12.00 -0.20
N VAL A 68 21.89 11.72 -1.02
CA VAL A 68 22.63 10.45 -0.99
C VAL A 68 23.27 10.22 0.39
N GLY A 69 23.12 9.00 0.94
CA GLY A 69 23.67 8.65 2.25
C GLY A 69 22.93 9.24 3.45
N LEU A 70 21.91 10.08 3.23
CA LEU A 70 21.13 10.71 4.30
C LEU A 70 19.85 9.91 4.60
N PRO A 71 19.45 9.83 5.88
CA PRO A 71 18.24 9.13 6.27
C PRO A 71 16.96 9.86 5.84
N CYS A 72 15.87 9.11 5.74
CA CYS A 72 14.55 9.61 5.39
C CYS A 72 13.80 9.92 6.69
N PRO A 73 13.27 11.14 6.85
CA PRO A 73 12.56 11.48 8.07
C PRO A 73 11.22 10.75 8.17
N VAL A 74 10.84 10.35 9.38
CA VAL A 74 9.48 9.92 9.70
C VAL A 74 8.84 11.01 10.53
N TRP A 75 7.75 11.58 10.00
CA TRP A 75 7.04 12.69 10.59
C TRP A 75 5.76 12.20 11.26
N GLN A 76 5.48 12.72 12.45
CA GLN A 76 4.18 12.67 13.09
C GLN A 76 3.47 14.00 12.90
N VAL A 77 2.18 13.99 12.59
CA VAL A 77 1.32 15.17 12.51
C VAL A 77 0.07 14.91 13.34
N ALA A 78 -0.09 15.63 14.44
CA ALA A 78 -1.31 15.58 15.23
C ALA A 78 -2.43 16.31 14.49
N LEU A 79 -3.65 15.77 14.44
CA LEU A 79 -4.76 16.45 13.75
C LEU A 79 -5.12 17.82 14.36
N SER A 80 -4.68 18.08 15.60
CA SER A 80 -4.84 19.36 16.30
C SER A 80 -3.75 20.40 15.99
N SER A 81 -2.71 20.04 15.25
CA SER A 81 -1.54 20.90 14.99
C SER A 81 -1.07 20.79 13.54
N VAL A 82 -0.71 21.92 12.95
CA VAL A 82 -0.20 22.00 11.56
C VAL A 82 1.31 21.77 11.46
N THR A 83 1.99 21.55 12.60
CA THR A 83 3.45 21.41 12.65
C THR A 83 3.85 19.94 12.77
N PRO A 84 4.57 19.36 11.78
CA PRO A 84 5.09 18.00 11.87
C PRO A 84 6.21 17.91 12.90
N VAL A 85 6.28 16.77 13.57
CA VAL A 85 7.32 16.44 14.54
C VAL A 85 8.14 15.27 14.01
N LEU A 86 9.47 15.37 14.04
CA LEU A 86 10.35 14.27 13.64
C LEU A 86 10.29 13.20 14.73
N VAL A 87 9.84 12.00 14.39
CA VAL A 87 9.69 10.90 15.36
C VAL A 87 10.59 9.71 15.06
N GLY A 88 11.22 9.70 13.89
CA GLY A 88 12.12 8.63 13.50
C GLY A 88 12.82 8.92 12.19
N GLN A 89 13.69 7.99 11.83
CA GLN A 89 14.48 8.05 10.60
C GLN A 89 14.62 6.65 10.02
N VAL A 90 14.34 6.51 8.72
CA VAL A 90 14.70 5.30 7.96
C VAL A 90 16.12 5.49 7.44
N PRO A 91 17.08 4.62 7.83
CA PRO A 91 18.45 4.75 7.38
C PRO A 91 18.59 4.70 5.86
N ALA A 92 19.57 5.42 5.32
CA ALA A 92 20.04 5.15 3.97
C ALA A 92 20.62 3.72 3.89
N PRO A 93 20.37 2.96 2.80
CA PRO A 93 20.92 1.60 2.69
C PRO A 93 22.46 1.57 2.69
N SER A 94 23.10 2.67 2.27
CA SER A 94 24.55 2.88 2.27
C SER A 94 24.87 4.36 2.13
N ALA A 95 26.14 4.74 2.30
CA ALA A 95 26.63 6.11 2.10
C ALA A 95 26.50 6.62 0.65
N SER A 96 26.31 5.74 -0.34
CA SER A 96 26.20 6.08 -1.76
C SER A 96 24.82 5.86 -2.36
N THR A 97 23.84 5.42 -1.56
CA THR A 97 22.45 5.20 -2.00
C THR A 97 21.48 6.08 -1.24
N GLN A 98 20.39 6.46 -1.88
CA GLN A 98 19.33 7.26 -1.28
C GLN A 98 18.26 6.36 -0.65
N CYS A 99 17.73 6.70 0.51
CA CYS A 99 16.54 6.03 1.04
C CYS A 99 15.29 6.46 0.24
N ASN A 100 14.35 5.54 0.07
CA ASN A 100 13.12 5.78 -0.68
C ASN A 100 12.00 4.88 -0.13
N PRO A 101 11.48 5.19 1.07
CA PRO A 101 10.42 4.39 1.68
C PRO A 101 9.16 4.43 0.82
N SER A 102 8.53 3.28 0.59
CA SER A 102 7.29 3.19 -0.19
C SER A 102 6.03 3.37 0.67
N GLY A 103 6.17 3.28 1.99
CA GLY A 103 5.09 3.49 2.94
C GLY A 103 5.49 3.03 4.34
N ILE A 104 4.64 3.34 5.31
CA ILE A 104 4.80 2.92 6.70
C ILE A 104 3.46 2.49 7.30
N ALA A 105 3.49 1.59 8.28
CA ALA A 105 2.29 1.10 8.98
C ALA A 105 2.59 0.63 10.40
N PHE A 106 1.61 0.78 11.30
CA PHE A 106 1.68 0.17 12.62
C PHE A 106 1.39 -1.34 12.54
N GLY A 107 2.30 -2.14 13.10
CA GLY A 107 2.08 -3.56 13.32
C GLY A 107 1.23 -3.86 14.56
N PRO A 108 0.90 -5.14 14.80
CA PRO A 108 0.00 -5.55 15.90
C PRO A 108 0.48 -5.14 17.31
N GLY A 109 1.79 -5.00 17.51
CA GLY A 109 2.39 -4.55 18.77
C GLY A 109 2.51 -3.03 18.93
N GLY A 110 2.01 -2.24 17.98
CA GLY A 110 2.14 -0.78 17.98
C GLY A 110 3.52 -0.27 17.53
N ALA A 111 4.41 -1.16 17.07
CA ALA A 111 5.64 -0.76 16.38
C ALA A 111 5.32 -0.24 14.98
N LEU A 112 6.02 0.80 14.55
CA LEU A 112 5.92 1.39 13.22
C LEU A 112 6.96 0.75 12.30
N TYR A 113 6.53 0.27 11.14
CA TYR A 113 7.35 -0.40 10.11
C TYR A 113 7.30 0.39 8.81
#